data_AF-A0A1Y4UIW0-F1
#
_entry.id   AF-A0A1Y4UIW0-F1
#
_cell.length_a   1.000
_cell.length_b   1.000
_cell.length_c   1.000
_cell.angle_alpha   90.00
_cell.angle_beta   90.00
_cell.angle_gamma   90.00
#
_symmetry.space_group_name_H-M   'P 1'
#
loop_
_entity.id
_entity.type
_entity.pdbx_description
1 polymer ?
#
loop_
_entity_poly.entity_id
_entity_poly.type
_entity_poly.pdbx_seq_one_letter_code
_entity_poly.pdbx_strand_id
1 'polypeptide(L)'
;MKLEEATKEELIYWIELHEWKLASKLKGFEKDILFYRIQKNSKEHKELFARYSETLSAYIEFLKPYDNISIIDIPKDVLNKGVKLERELKDLNKKLQKKEKEWSKYNKKIDEILQI
;
A
#
# COMPACT_ATOMS: atom_id res chain seq x y z
N MET A 1 20.03 8.55 6.91
CA MET A 1 19.27 9.29 5.88
C MET A 1 19.58 10.77 6.02
N LYS A 2 20.01 11.40 4.93
CA LYS A 2 20.33 12.84 4.89
C LYS A 2 19.08 13.65 4.54
N LEU A 3 19.09 14.95 4.86
CA LEU A 3 18.03 15.91 4.48
C LEU A 3 17.80 15.93 2.96
N GLU A 4 18.86 15.81 2.16
CA GLU A 4 18.82 15.78 0.70
C GLU A 4 18.09 14.55 0.12
N GLU A 5 17.96 13.49 0.91
CA GLU A 5 17.28 12.24 0.53
C GLU A 5 15.79 12.24 0.90
N ALA A 6 15.32 13.29 1.58
CA ALA A 6 13.93 13.45 1.97
C ALA A 6 13.13 14.15 0.86
N THR A 7 11.91 13.68 0.64
CA THR A 7 10.98 14.35 -0.27
C THR A 7 10.48 15.67 0.34
N LYS A 8 9.95 16.56 -0.50
CA LYS A 8 9.31 17.80 -0.03
C LYS A 8 8.24 17.55 1.02
N GLU A 9 7.40 16.53 0.82
CA GLU A 9 6.34 16.15 1.78
C GLU A 9 6.91 15.73 3.13
N GLU A 10 7.99 14.95 3.13
CA GLU A 10 8.67 14.50 4.35
C GLU A 10 9.32 15.66 5.11
N LEU A 11 9.91 16.61 4.39
CA LEU A 11 10.48 17.81 5.00
C LEU A 11 9.40 18.70 5.61
N ILE A 12 8.28 18.91 4.92
CA ILE A 12 7.13 19.66 5.46
C ILE A 12 6.62 18.99 6.73
N TYR A 13 6.35 17.68 6.67
CA TYR A 13 5.93 16.91 7.85
C TYR A 13 6.90 17.05 9.02
N TRP A 14 8.21 16.96 8.76
CA TRP A 14 9.21 17.05 9.82
C TRP A 14 9.30 18.45 10.43
N ILE A 15 9.16 19.50 9.61
CA ILE A 15 9.12 20.89 10.09
C ILE A 15 7.87 21.10 10.95
N GLU A 16 6.69 20.69 10.49
CA GLU A 16 5.43 20.77 11.23
C GLU A 16 5.51 20.00 12.56
N LEU A 17 6.13 18.82 12.56
CA LEU A 17 6.31 17.99 13.76
C LEU A 17 7.21 18.66 14.82
N HIS A 18 8.14 19.53 14.41
CA HIS A 18 9.16 20.12 15.27
C HIS A 18 9.18 21.65 15.27
N GLU A 19 8.09 22.32 14.86
CA GLU A 19 7.94 23.78 14.67
C GLU A 19 8.46 24.63 15.85
N TRP A 20 8.55 24.04 17.06
CA TRP A 20 8.92 24.72 18.29
C TRP A 20 10.33 24.37 18.84
N LYS A 21 11.08 23.42 18.24
CA LYS A 21 12.38 22.93 18.78
C LYS A 21 13.41 22.50 17.71
N LEU A 22 13.56 23.28 16.64
CA LEU A 22 14.45 22.97 15.51
C LEU A 22 15.94 22.81 15.88
N ALA A 23 16.43 23.47 16.93
CA ALA A 23 17.87 23.56 17.21
C ALA A 23 18.51 22.30 17.83
N SER A 24 17.75 21.34 18.39
CA SER A 24 18.31 20.22 19.17
C SER A 24 17.99 18.81 18.64
N LYS A 25 17.23 18.67 17.55
CA LYS A 25 16.61 17.38 17.15
C LYS A 25 17.05 16.79 15.81
N LEU A 26 18.11 17.28 15.16
CA LEU A 26 18.64 16.64 13.94
C LEU A 26 19.00 15.16 14.13
N LYS A 27 19.30 14.71 15.35
CA LYS A 27 19.55 13.30 15.68
C LYS A 27 18.31 12.38 15.48
N GLY A 28 17.09 12.93 15.47
CA GLY A 28 15.85 12.16 15.30
C GLY A 28 15.29 12.15 13.87
N PHE A 29 15.85 12.97 12.97
CA PHE A 29 15.31 13.19 11.63
C PHE A 29 15.03 11.90 10.86
N GLU A 30 16.04 11.03 10.75
CA GLU A 30 15.90 9.79 10.01
C GLU A 30 14.82 8.87 10.58
N LYS A 31 14.75 8.76 11.90
CA LYS A 31 13.74 7.96 12.60
C LYS A 31 12.34 8.50 12.35
N ASP A 32 12.15 9.82 12.47
CA ASP A 32 10.86 10.48 12.27
C ASP A 32 10.34 10.29 10.84
N ILE A 33 11.21 10.43 9.84
CA ILE A 33 10.83 10.21 8.44
C ILE A 33 10.53 8.73 8.15
N LEU A 34 11.29 7.80 8.72
CA LEU A 34 10.99 6.37 8.56
C LEU A 34 9.64 6.00 9.18
N PHE A 35 9.31 6.55 10.35
CA PHE A 35 7.97 6.37 10.93
C PHE A 35 6.88 6.96 10.07
N TYR A 36 7.08 8.16 9.53
CA TYR A 36 6.15 8.77 8.58
C TYR A 36 5.93 7.88 7.35
N ARG A 37 7.00 7.37 6.74
CA ARG A 37 6.94 6.45 5.60
C ARG A 37 6.16 5.17 5.92
N ILE A 38 6.36 4.59 7.11
CA ILE A 38 5.62 3.41 7.55
C ILE A 38 4.14 3.73 7.74
N GLN A 39 3.81 4.85 8.38
CA GLN A 39 2.41 5.25 8.57
C GLN A 39 1.71 5.50 7.23
N LYS A 40 2.36 6.24 6.33
CA LYS A 40 1.86 6.50 4.98
C LYS A 40 1.67 5.19 4.20
N ASN A 41 2.67 4.31 4.20
CA ASN A 41 2.58 3.00 3.57
C ASN A 41 1.44 2.15 4.16
N SER A 42 1.27 2.13 5.49
CA SER A 42 0.19 1.40 6.15
C SER A 42 -1.19 1.93 5.76
N LYS A 43 -1.34 3.25 5.67
CA LYS A 43 -2.59 3.89 5.23
C LYS A 43 -2.91 3.50 3.78
N GLU A 44 -1.96 3.67 2.87
CA GLU A 44 -2.12 3.30 1.46
C GLU A 44 -2.38 1.79 1.29
N HIS A 45 -1.73 0.95 2.09
CA HIS A 45 -1.97 -0.50 2.10
C HIS A 45 -3.40 -0.83 2.54
N LYS A 46 -3.92 -0.19 3.60
CA LYS A 46 -5.31 -0.38 4.06
C LYS A 46 -6.31 0.02 2.98
N GLU A 47 -6.10 1.15 2.33
CA GLU A 47 -6.96 1.64 1.23
C GLU A 47 -6.95 0.67 0.04
N LEU A 48 -5.77 0.20 -0.37
CA LEU A 48 -5.64 -0.80 -1.44
C LEU A 48 -6.28 -2.13 -1.07
N PHE A 49 -6.13 -2.57 0.18
CA PHE A 49 -6.70 -3.83 0.66
C PHE A 49 -8.22 -3.77 0.72
N ALA A 50 -8.79 -2.66 1.19
CA ALA A 50 -10.23 -2.43 1.18
C ALA A 50 -10.79 -2.55 -0.25
N ARG A 51 -10.16 -1.83 -1.21
CA ARG A 51 -10.56 -1.90 -2.61
C ARG A 51 -10.39 -3.30 -3.22
N TYR A 52 -9.32 -4.00 -2.88
CA TYR A 52 -9.12 -5.39 -3.29
C TYR A 52 -10.24 -6.29 -2.77
N SER A 53 -10.58 -6.17 -1.49
CA SER A 53 -11.63 -6.97 -0.86
C SER A 53 -13.01 -6.69 -1.48
N GLU A 54 -13.34 -5.43 -1.74
CA GLU A 54 -14.59 -5.04 -2.41
C GLU A 54 -14.65 -5.63 -3.83
N THR A 55 -13.57 -5.50 -4.60
CA THR A 55 -13.49 -6.03 -5.97
C THR A 55 -13.58 -7.55 -5.97
N LEU A 56 -12.99 -8.22 -4.98
CA LEU A 56 -13.04 -9.67 -4.84
C LEU A 56 -14.46 -10.15 -4.52
N SER A 57 -15.14 -9.46 -3.61
CA SER A 57 -16.55 -9.74 -3.29
C SER A 57 -17.42 -9.58 -4.54
N ALA A 58 -17.26 -8.47 -5.27
CA ALA A 58 -17.99 -8.20 -6.51
C ALA A 58 -17.70 -9.28 -7.58
N TYR A 59 -16.45 -9.72 -7.71
CA TYR A 59 -16.08 -10.79 -8.64
C TYR A 59 -16.71 -12.13 -8.28
N ILE A 60 -16.68 -12.50 -6.99
CA ILE A 60 -17.29 -13.75 -6.50
C ILE A 60 -18.80 -13.72 -6.71
N GLU A 61 -19.47 -12.64 -6.30
CA GLU A 61 -20.92 -12.49 -6.48
C GLU A 61 -21.33 -12.49 -7.95
N PHE A 62 -20.53 -11.86 -8.82
CA PHE A 62 -20.76 -11.83 -10.26
C PHE A 62 -20.68 -13.21 -10.90
N LEU A 63 -19.75 -14.06 -10.47
CA LEU A 63 -19.56 -15.41 -11.03
C LEU A 63 -20.45 -16.47 -10.37
N LYS A 64 -20.93 -16.24 -9.15
CA LYS A 64 -21.75 -17.19 -8.38
C LYS A 64 -22.94 -17.80 -9.16
N PRO A 65 -23.69 -17.05 -10.01
CA PRO A 65 -24.79 -17.62 -10.79
C PRO A 65 -24.34 -18.63 -11.86
N TYR A 66 -23.07 -18.61 -12.23
CA TYR A 66 -22.48 -19.47 -13.25
C TYR A 66 -21.66 -20.61 -12.66
N ASP A 67 -21.74 -20.81 -11.35
CA ASP A 67 -21.06 -21.89 -10.67
C ASP A 67 -21.65 -23.24 -11.13
N ASN A 68 -20.77 -24.19 -11.47
CA ASN A 68 -21.11 -25.49 -12.09
C ASN A 68 -21.71 -25.43 -13.52
N ILE A 69 -21.72 -24.26 -14.17
CA ILE A 69 -22.08 -24.15 -15.59
C ILE A 69 -20.82 -24.35 -16.45
N SER A 70 -20.93 -25.07 -17.57
CA SER A 70 -19.83 -25.18 -18.52
C SER A 70 -19.44 -23.80 -19.04
N ILE A 71 -18.14 -23.55 -19.16
CA ILE A 71 -17.62 -22.25 -19.64
C ILE A 71 -18.19 -21.89 -21.01
N ILE A 72 -18.48 -22.90 -21.85
CA ILE A 72 -19.03 -22.73 -23.20
C ILE A 72 -20.45 -22.14 -23.16
N ASP A 73 -21.21 -22.45 -22.10
CA ASP A 73 -22.59 -22.01 -21.92
C ASP A 73 -22.69 -20.63 -21.24
N ILE A 74 -21.57 -20.08 -20.76
CA ILE A 74 -21.52 -18.75 -20.16
C ILE A 74 -21.51 -17.70 -21.29
N PRO A 75 -22.42 -16.70 -21.26
CA PRO A 75 -22.42 -15.63 -22.25
C PRO A 75 -21.07 -14.93 -22.36
N LYS A 76 -20.61 -14.68 -23.59
CA LYS A 76 -19.31 -14.05 -23.84
C LYS A 76 -19.14 -12.70 -23.15
N ASP A 77 -20.22 -11.93 -23.00
CA ASP A 77 -20.20 -10.64 -22.31
C ASP A 77 -19.94 -10.78 -20.81
N VAL A 78 -20.41 -11.88 -20.21
CA VAL A 78 -20.17 -12.22 -18.80
C VAL A 78 -18.71 -12.60 -18.61
N LEU A 79 -18.17 -13.47 -19.49
CA LEU A 79 -16.75 -13.83 -19.49
C LEU A 79 -15.84 -12.60 -19.63
N ASN A 80 -16.15 -11.69 -20.55
CA ASN A 80 -15.39 -10.45 -20.74
C ASN A 80 -15.40 -9.56 -19.50
N LYS A 81 -16.53 -9.46 -18.80
CA LYS A 81 -16.63 -8.73 -17.52
C LYS A 81 -15.84 -9.41 -16.40
N GLY A 82 -15.91 -10.74 -16.32
CA GLY A 82 -15.12 -11.53 -15.37
C GLY A 82 -13.62 -11.31 -15.56
N VAL A 83 -13.13 -11.37 -16.81
CA VAL A 83 -11.72 -11.10 -17.15
C VAL A 83 -11.30 -9.68 -16.76
N LYS A 84 -12.17 -8.68 -16.90
CA LYS A 84 -11.86 -7.31 -16.47
C LYS A 84 -11.67 -7.21 -14.96
N LEU A 85 -12.60 -7.79 -14.19
CA LEU A 85 -12.52 -7.82 -12.72
C LEU A 85 -11.29 -8.62 -12.24
N GLU A 86 -10.98 -9.74 -12.87
CA GLU A 86 -9.80 -10.54 -12.56
C GLU A 86 -8.50 -9.76 -12.83
N ARG A 87 -8.44 -8.98 -13.92
CA ARG A 87 -7.30 -8.10 -14.21
C ARG A 87 -7.15 -7.02 -13.16
N GLU A 88 -8.25 -6.38 -12.76
CA GLU A 88 -8.22 -5.37 -11.69
C GLU A 88 -7.72 -5.97 -10.38
N LEU A 89 -8.19 -7.16 -10.00
CA LEU A 89 -7.69 -7.90 -8.83
C LEU A 89 -6.20 -8.19 -8.92
N LYS A 90 -5.70 -8.66 -10.07
CA LYS A 90 -4.27 -8.91 -10.28
C LYS A 90 -3.44 -7.63 -10.13
N ASP A 91 -3.92 -6.51 -10.63
CA ASP A 91 -3.22 -5.23 -10.52
C ASP A 91 -3.24 -4.67 -9.09
N LEU A 92 -4.36 -4.80 -8.38
CA LEU A 92 -4.46 -4.45 -6.96
C LEU A 92 -3.53 -5.31 -6.10
N ASN A 93 -3.48 -6.62 -6.35
CA ASN A 93 -2.60 -7.54 -5.65
C ASN A 93 -1.11 -7.20 -5.88
N LYS A 94 -0.72 -6.87 -7.12
CA LYS A 94 0.65 -6.40 -7.41
C LYS A 94 0.99 -5.13 -6.63
N LYS A 95 0.05 -4.19 -6.49
CA LYS A 95 0.25 -2.97 -5.70
C LYS A 95 0.42 -3.27 -4.21
N LEU A 96 -0.39 -4.18 -3.67
CA LEU A 96 -0.26 -4.66 -2.28
C LEU A 96 1.11 -5.29 -2.03
N GLN A 97 1.54 -6.22 -2.88
CA GLN A 97 2.88 -6.82 -2.77
C GLN A 97 4.02 -5.79 -2.84
N LYS A 98 3.86 -4.74 -3.65
CA LYS A 98 4.83 -3.64 -3.69
C LYS A 98 4.87 -2.90 -2.35
N LYS A 99 3.70 -2.61 -1.75
CA LYS A 99 3.60 -1.95 -0.45
C LYS A 99 4.18 -2.80 0.67
N GLU A 100 3.95 -4.10 0.69
CA GLU A 100 4.57 -5.05 1.63
C GLU A 100 6.10 -5.04 1.53
N LYS A 101 6.64 -5.04 0.30
CA LYS A 101 8.09 -4.93 0.08
C LYS A 101 8.65 -3.60 0.58
N GLU A 102 7.95 -2.49 0.36
CA GLU A 102 8.32 -1.18 0.89
C GLU A 102 8.31 -1.17 2.42
N TRP A 103 7.27 -1.73 3.04
CA TRP A 103 7.14 -1.86 4.50
C TRP A 103 8.28 -2.69 5.11
N SER A 104 8.57 -3.85 4.52
CA SER A 104 9.68 -4.71 4.96
C SER A 104 11.03 -3.98 4.89
N LYS A 105 11.26 -3.17 3.85
CA LYS A 105 12.46 -2.33 3.74
C LYS A 105 12.52 -1.27 4.84
N TYR A 106 11.40 -0.62 5.15
CA TYR A 106 11.37 0.41 6.20
C TYR A 106 11.59 -0.18 7.58
N ASN A 107 10.97 -1.31 7.91
CA ASN A 107 11.19 -1.99 9.18
C ASN A 107 12.62 -2.42 9.37
N LYS A 108 13.23 -3.03 8.34
CA LYS A 108 14.65 -3.40 8.41
C LYS A 108 15.55 -2.21 8.75
N LYS A 109 15.28 -1.04 8.14
CA LYS A 109 16.00 0.19 8.45
C LYS A 109 15.73 0.69 9.87
N ILE A 110 14.51 0.57 10.37
CA ILE A 110 14.20 0.93 11.76
C ILE A 110 14.93 0.00 12.73
N ASP A 111 14.94 -1.31 12.49
CA ASP A 111 15.66 -2.27 13.33
C ASP A 111 17.16 -1.94 13.37
N GLU A 112 17.76 -1.61 12.22
CA GLU A 112 19.16 -1.15 12.11
C GLU A 112 19.43 0.14 12.89
N ILE A 113 18.46 1.05 12.98
CA ILE A 113 18.58 2.31 13.74
C ILE A 113 18.35 2.11 15.23
N LEU A 114 17.51 1.14 15.60
CA LEU A 114 17.11 0.92 16.98
C LEU A 114 18.08 0.04 17.77
N GLN A 115 18.96 -0.75 17.12
CA GLN A 115 19.97 -1.64 17.72
C GLN A 115 19.79 -1.87 19.24
N ILE A 116 18.77 -2.68 19.55
CA ILE A 116 18.87 -3.75 20.55
C ILE A 116 19.63 -4.89 19.89
#